data_AF-C2EU49-F1
#
_entry.id   AF-C2EU49-F1
#
_cell.length_a   1.000
_cell.length_b   1.000
_cell.length_c   1.000
_cell.angle_alpha   90.00
_cell.angle_beta   90.00
_cell.angle_gamma   90.00
#
_symmetry.space_group_name_H-M   'P 1'
#
loop_
_entity.id
_entity.type
_entity.pdbx_description
1 polymer ?
#
loop_
_entity_poly.entity_id
_entity_poly.type
_entity_poly.pdbx_seq_one_letter_code
_entity_poly.pdbx_strand_id
1 'polypeptide(L)'
;MILEDFFMSGVISLTILLVIYAASEYVSRKTNGIIDTVLTISVLALIGFWTGILPKNLFSNSGVEEFGMAIVGLMLTSLGTTINLTELKRQWKVVVIAILGAIGSCVLIVAVALLVKQKNFGVVGAPIFAGGNAATLVLLNAMRAKNMQMLSTYALAVLTFQNIIGIPIATYAMRREAHRLLQDGKSELQEKQTEMTPHRRPLQLSALFDTPIINLAKLGLVASLSYGVSLLIHGTINYLVLCFILGIIFNQLGFLNDHIMDKTASSGMITFLVTIVILASLANTTPQTVMSVLLPLLVCLIVGTIGVVITSFFTAKLFNVSREMAVALGMTCTFGFPTTMILSQEIAASTGQTETEQAALENYFLPKMITAGLVTVTLVSVFFAGFAINYL
;
A
#
# COMPACT_ATOMS: atom_id res chain seq x y z
N MET A 1 16.54 4.57 36.01
CA MET A 1 17.93 4.06 36.05
C MET A 1 18.06 2.66 35.46
N ILE A 2 17.91 1.54 36.19
CA ILE A 2 18.12 0.20 35.58
C ILE A 2 17.16 -0.09 34.40
N LEU A 3 15.89 0.31 34.49
CA LEU A 3 14.94 0.15 33.39
C LEU A 3 15.30 1.03 32.18
N GLU A 4 15.78 2.26 32.40
CA GLU A 4 16.21 3.17 31.32
C GLU A 4 17.50 2.67 30.66
N ASP A 5 18.49 2.22 31.44
CA ASP A 5 19.72 1.59 30.92
C ASP A 5 19.43 0.30 30.15
N PHE A 6 18.40 -0.46 30.56
CA PHE A 6 17.92 -1.63 29.84
C PHE A 6 17.37 -1.27 28.45
N PHE A 7 16.64 -0.16 28.31
CA PHE A 7 16.16 0.32 27.00
C PHE A 7 17.21 1.06 26.15
N MET A 8 18.36 1.44 26.74
CA MET A 8 19.47 2.06 25.99
C MET A 8 20.26 1.05 25.14
N SER A 9 20.09 -0.25 25.38
CA SER A 9 20.64 -1.28 24.49
C SER A 9 19.83 -1.36 23.20
N GLY A 10 20.48 -1.10 22.06
CA GLY A 10 19.84 -1.19 20.75
C GLY A 10 19.25 -2.58 20.46
N VAL A 11 19.86 -3.65 21.00
CA VAL A 11 19.34 -5.03 20.89
C VAL A 11 18.00 -5.17 21.59
N ILE A 12 17.84 -4.58 22.77
CA ILE A 12 16.59 -4.66 23.54
C ILE A 12 15.50 -3.81 22.86
N SER A 13 15.85 -2.60 22.43
CA SER A 13 14.94 -1.73 21.68
C SER A 13 14.42 -2.41 20.41
N LEU A 14 15.30 -3.06 19.64
CA LEU A 14 14.94 -3.84 18.47
C LEU A 14 14.07 -5.06 18.83
N THR A 15 14.39 -5.76 19.92
CA THR A 15 13.62 -6.94 20.38
C THR A 15 12.18 -6.56 20.72
N ILE A 16 11.98 -5.43 21.40
CA ILE A 16 10.63 -4.93 21.73
C ILE A 16 9.83 -4.63 20.46
N LEU A 17 10.45 -3.96 19.48
CA LEU A 17 9.81 -3.66 18.20
C LEU A 17 9.43 -4.95 17.45
N LEU A 18 10.31 -5.95 17.44
CA LEU A 18 10.04 -7.26 16.84
C LEU A 18 8.90 -7.99 17.56
N VAL A 19 8.84 -7.96 18.89
CA VAL A 19 7.75 -8.57 19.66
C VAL A 19 6.42 -7.89 19.36
N ILE A 20 6.39 -6.55 19.33
CA ILE A 20 5.17 -5.80 18.97
C ILE A 20 4.72 -6.14 17.55
N TYR A 21 5.66 -6.22 16.60
CA TYR A 21 5.36 -6.57 15.21
C TYR A 21 4.84 -8.01 15.10
N ALA A 22 5.49 -8.98 15.74
CA ALA A 22 5.08 -10.38 15.74
C ALA A 22 3.70 -10.57 16.38
N ALA A 23 3.43 -9.90 17.50
CA ALA A 23 2.10 -9.89 18.13
C ALA A 23 1.04 -9.31 17.18
N SER A 24 1.38 -8.24 16.46
CA SER A 24 0.49 -7.59 15.50
C SER A 24 0.22 -8.45 14.27
N GLU A 25 1.22 -9.17 13.77
CA GLU A 25 1.07 -10.14 12.70
C GLU A 25 0.19 -11.32 13.13
N TYR A 26 0.35 -11.81 14.37
CA TYR A 26 -0.51 -12.85 14.93
C TYR A 26 -1.98 -12.40 15.00
N VAL A 27 -2.26 -11.17 15.46
CA VAL A 27 -3.62 -10.60 15.48
C VAL A 27 -4.18 -10.47 14.06
N SER A 28 -3.39 -9.96 13.12
CA SER A 28 -3.80 -9.83 11.72
C SER A 28 -4.15 -11.18 11.09
N ARG A 29 -3.31 -12.20 11.29
CA ARG A 29 -3.57 -13.57 10.82
C ARG A 29 -4.83 -14.17 11.45
N LYS A 30 -5.05 -13.96 12.75
CA LYS A 30 -6.23 -14.47 13.46
C LYS A 30 -7.54 -13.80 13.03
N THR A 31 -7.45 -12.57 12.53
CA THR A 31 -8.61 -11.78 12.09
C THR A 31 -8.80 -11.81 10.56
N ASN A 32 -8.10 -12.71 9.85
CA ASN A 32 -8.08 -12.77 8.38
C ASN A 32 -7.78 -11.41 7.72
N GLY A 33 -6.95 -10.59 8.37
CA GLY A 33 -6.58 -9.26 7.87
C GLY A 33 -7.64 -8.17 8.05
N ILE A 34 -8.75 -8.43 8.75
CA ILE A 34 -9.75 -7.39 9.11
C ILE A 34 -9.09 -6.33 10.00
N ILE A 35 -8.31 -6.76 10.99
CA ILE A 35 -7.46 -5.89 11.79
C ILE A 35 -6.05 -5.99 11.22
N ASP A 36 -5.61 -4.98 10.49
CA ASP A 36 -4.30 -5.04 9.86
C ASP A 36 -3.14 -4.85 10.86
N THR A 37 -1.95 -5.27 10.43
CA THR A 37 -0.73 -5.22 11.24
C THR A 37 -0.35 -3.79 11.62
N VAL A 38 -0.51 -2.81 10.72
CA VAL A 38 -0.16 -1.40 10.96
C VAL A 38 -1.09 -0.79 12.02
N LEU A 39 -2.39 -1.09 11.96
CA LEU A 39 -3.37 -0.71 12.99
C LEU A 39 -2.98 -1.25 14.37
N THR A 40 -2.68 -2.55 14.45
CA THR A 40 -2.36 -3.20 15.73
C THR A 40 -1.07 -2.63 16.34
N ILE A 41 0.00 -2.47 15.53
CA ILE A 41 1.24 -1.84 16.00
C ILE A 41 0.96 -0.42 16.47
N SER A 42 0.17 0.36 15.72
CA SER A 42 -0.12 1.75 16.06
C SER A 42 -0.80 1.89 17.41
N VAL A 43 -1.81 1.06 17.68
CA VAL A 43 -2.53 1.05 18.96
C VAL A 43 -1.62 0.62 20.11
N LEU A 44 -0.89 -0.49 19.95
CA LEU A 44 0.03 -0.99 20.99
C LEU A 44 1.14 0.02 21.29
N ALA A 45 1.71 0.64 20.27
CA ALA A 45 2.76 1.64 20.41
C ALA A 45 2.24 2.91 21.09
N LEU A 46 1.07 3.45 20.68
CA LEU A 46 0.47 4.63 21.32
C LEU A 46 0.16 4.38 22.80
N ILE A 47 -0.46 3.25 23.14
CA ILE A 47 -0.70 2.87 24.53
C ILE A 47 0.62 2.77 25.29
N GLY A 48 1.62 2.12 24.70
CA GLY A 48 2.94 1.97 25.32
C GLY A 48 3.65 3.31 25.57
N PHE A 49 3.60 4.25 24.62
CA PHE A 49 4.20 5.58 24.78
C PHE A 49 3.44 6.45 25.77
N TRP A 50 2.10 6.39 25.80
CA TRP A 50 1.29 7.19 26.71
C TRP A 50 1.32 6.70 28.15
N THR A 51 1.41 5.39 28.35
CA THR A 51 1.55 4.77 29.68
C THR A 51 2.98 4.87 30.23
N GLY A 52 3.95 5.31 29.40
CA GLY A 52 5.37 5.40 29.77
C GLY A 52 6.09 4.06 29.79
N ILE A 53 5.46 2.97 29.34
CA ILE A 53 6.06 1.64 29.24
C ILE A 53 7.12 1.61 28.12
N LEU A 54 6.87 2.33 27.01
CA LEU A 54 7.80 2.45 25.89
C LEU A 54 8.53 3.80 25.94
N PRO A 55 9.86 3.81 25.85
CA PRO A 55 10.63 5.05 25.78
C PRO A 55 10.45 5.73 24.41
N LYS A 56 10.37 7.06 24.37
CA LYS A 56 10.21 7.80 23.10
C LYS A 56 11.37 7.59 22.11
N ASN A 57 12.55 7.27 22.63
CA ASN A 57 13.76 7.00 21.84
C ASN A 57 13.88 5.54 21.37
N LEU A 58 12.82 4.72 21.52
CA LEU A 58 12.83 3.30 21.13
C LEU A 58 13.26 3.11 19.67
N PHE A 59 12.73 3.94 18.76
CA PHE A 59 13.01 3.84 17.33
C PHE A 59 14.46 4.24 17.01
N SER A 60 14.96 5.33 17.57
CA SER A 60 16.34 5.78 17.36
C SER A 60 17.35 4.80 17.98
N ASN A 61 17.11 4.34 19.21
CA ASN A 61 18.01 3.42 19.92
C ASN A 61 18.13 2.06 19.22
N SER A 62 17.07 1.61 18.55
CA SER A 62 17.09 0.36 17.78
C SER A 62 17.94 0.41 16.49
N GLY A 63 18.37 1.60 16.05
CA GLY A 63 19.03 1.82 14.76
C GLY A 63 18.11 1.69 13.54
N VAL A 64 16.81 1.39 13.76
CA VAL A 64 15.83 1.17 12.68
C VAL A 64 15.52 2.46 11.93
N GLU A 65 15.56 3.62 12.58
CA GLU A 65 15.27 4.89 11.91
C GLU A 65 16.31 5.23 10.82
N GLU A 66 17.60 5.13 11.14
CA GLU A 66 18.70 5.40 10.18
C GLU A 66 18.80 4.32 9.10
N PHE A 67 18.84 3.05 9.50
CA PHE A 67 18.98 1.94 8.56
C PHE A 67 17.73 1.74 7.70
N GLY A 68 16.54 1.96 8.28
CA GLY A 68 15.28 1.74 7.63
C GLY A 68 15.01 2.71 6.47
N MET A 69 15.46 3.98 6.55
CA MET A 69 15.30 4.94 5.44
C MET A 69 16.08 4.53 4.19
N ALA A 70 17.26 3.93 4.34
CA ALA A 70 18.00 3.35 3.21
C ALA A 70 17.23 2.18 2.59
N ILE A 71 16.60 1.35 3.43
CA ILE A 71 15.79 0.20 2.99
C ILE A 71 14.50 0.63 2.29
N VAL A 72 13.90 1.77 2.65
CA VAL A 72 12.71 2.29 1.94
C VAL A 72 12.97 2.40 0.43
N GLY A 73 14.15 2.86 0.02
CA GLY A 73 14.53 2.92 -1.39
C GLY A 73 14.57 1.56 -2.07
N LEU A 74 15.10 0.54 -1.38
CA LEU A 74 15.14 -0.84 -1.86
C LEU A 74 13.72 -1.42 -1.98
N MET A 75 12.88 -1.18 -0.97
CA MET A 75 11.48 -1.62 -0.95
C MET A 75 10.69 -1.00 -2.11
N LEU A 76 10.77 0.31 -2.32
CA LEU A 76 10.06 0.95 -3.44
C LEU A 76 10.57 0.50 -4.81
N THR A 77 11.87 0.26 -4.95
CA THR A 77 12.44 -0.34 -6.17
C THR A 77 11.87 -1.74 -6.40
N SER A 78 11.77 -2.54 -5.34
CA SER A 78 11.16 -3.86 -5.37
C SER A 78 9.68 -3.81 -5.69
N LEU A 79 8.93 -2.81 -5.24
CA LEU A 79 7.52 -2.65 -5.59
C LEU A 79 7.35 -2.43 -7.10
N GLY A 80 8.33 -1.85 -7.78
CA GLY A 80 8.33 -1.76 -9.25
C GLY A 80 8.39 -3.12 -9.95
N THR A 81 8.94 -4.16 -9.31
CA THR A 81 9.11 -5.50 -9.90
C THR A 81 7.91 -6.41 -9.71
N THR A 82 6.89 -5.97 -8.95
CA THR A 82 5.61 -6.68 -8.82
C THR A 82 4.67 -6.33 -9.97
N ILE A 83 4.91 -5.21 -10.67
CA ILE A 83 4.07 -4.72 -11.77
C ILE A 83 4.16 -5.66 -12.99
N ASN A 84 3.11 -6.43 -13.21
CA ASN A 84 2.97 -7.27 -14.41
C ASN A 84 2.28 -6.49 -15.54
N LEU A 85 3.07 -5.85 -16.42
CA LEU A 85 2.54 -5.06 -17.54
C LEU A 85 1.68 -5.88 -18.52
N THR A 86 1.97 -7.17 -18.69
CA THR A 86 1.17 -8.05 -19.54
C THR A 86 -0.23 -8.21 -18.98
N GLU A 87 -0.33 -8.44 -17.67
CA GLU A 87 -1.61 -8.53 -16.98
C GLU A 87 -2.35 -7.19 -16.97
N LEU A 88 -1.64 -6.07 -16.75
CA LEU A 88 -2.24 -4.73 -16.84
C LEU A 88 -2.86 -4.47 -18.22
N LYS A 89 -2.16 -4.88 -19.29
CA LYS A 89 -2.65 -4.75 -20.67
C LYS A 89 -3.84 -5.67 -20.92
N ARG A 90 -3.82 -6.89 -20.39
CA ARG A 90 -4.94 -7.85 -20.49
C ARG A 90 -6.18 -7.30 -19.80
N GLN A 91 -6.03 -6.76 -18.60
CA GLN A 91 -7.08 -6.23 -17.74
C GLN A 91 -7.24 -4.71 -17.87
N TRP A 92 -6.98 -4.13 -19.06
CA TRP A 92 -6.93 -2.67 -19.23
C TRP A 92 -8.20 -1.94 -18.77
N LYS A 93 -9.38 -2.54 -18.93
CA LYS A 93 -10.64 -1.97 -18.42
C LYS A 93 -10.63 -1.87 -16.89
N VAL A 94 -10.20 -2.94 -16.21
CA VAL A 94 -10.06 -2.99 -14.75
C VAL A 94 -9.06 -1.94 -14.27
N VAL A 95 -7.92 -1.85 -14.96
CA VAL A 95 -6.87 -0.85 -14.68
C VAL A 95 -7.43 0.56 -14.76
N VAL A 96 -8.13 0.90 -15.85
CA VAL A 96 -8.68 2.26 -16.04
C VAL A 96 -9.79 2.55 -15.02
N ILE A 97 -10.68 1.61 -14.73
CA ILE A 97 -11.74 1.79 -13.72
C ILE A 97 -11.12 2.06 -12.35
N ALA A 98 -10.13 1.27 -11.94
CA ALA A 98 -9.47 1.40 -10.65
C ALA A 98 -8.70 2.74 -10.54
N ILE A 99 -7.96 3.13 -11.59
CA ILE A 99 -7.26 4.42 -11.65
C ILE A 99 -8.24 5.58 -11.54
N LEU A 100 -9.33 5.56 -12.32
CA LEU A 100 -10.31 6.64 -12.29
C LEU A 100 -11.01 6.71 -10.92
N GLY A 101 -11.33 5.57 -10.30
CA GLY A 101 -11.86 5.53 -8.93
C GLY A 101 -10.92 6.20 -7.92
N ALA A 102 -9.62 5.88 -7.97
CA ALA A 102 -8.59 6.47 -7.12
C ALA A 102 -8.36 7.97 -7.40
N ILE A 103 -8.36 8.38 -8.67
CA ILE A 103 -8.27 9.80 -9.04
C ILE A 103 -9.50 10.56 -8.53
N GLY A 104 -10.70 9.99 -8.70
CA GLY A 104 -11.95 10.57 -8.24
C GLY A 104 -11.98 10.82 -6.73
N SER A 105 -11.49 9.86 -5.94
CA SER A 105 -11.33 10.04 -4.49
C SER A 105 -10.30 11.13 -4.16
N CYS A 106 -9.12 11.10 -4.79
CA CYS A 106 -8.09 12.13 -4.59
C CYS A 106 -8.61 13.54 -4.89
N VAL A 107 -9.25 13.73 -6.05
CA VAL A 107 -9.77 15.03 -6.48
C VAL A 107 -10.83 15.53 -5.51
N LEU A 108 -11.74 14.65 -5.08
CA LEU A 108 -12.82 15.05 -4.17
C LEU A 108 -12.29 15.37 -2.77
N ILE A 109 -11.34 14.59 -2.24
CA ILE A 109 -10.66 14.86 -0.96
C ILE A 109 -9.99 16.23 -1.01
N VAL A 110 -9.21 16.52 -2.05
CA VAL A 110 -8.52 17.81 -2.19
C VAL A 110 -9.52 18.95 -2.36
N ALA A 111 -10.57 18.79 -3.16
CA ALA A 111 -11.59 19.80 -3.36
C ALA A 111 -12.31 20.16 -2.05
N VAL A 112 -12.75 19.16 -1.28
CA VAL A 112 -13.40 19.40 0.02
C VAL A 112 -12.42 20.03 1.01
N ALA A 113 -11.17 19.55 1.07
CA ALA A 113 -10.13 20.13 1.93
C ALA A 113 -9.86 21.62 1.62
N LEU A 114 -9.89 22.01 0.35
CA LEU A 114 -9.78 23.41 -0.06
C LEU A 114 -11.00 24.23 0.40
N LEU A 115 -12.21 23.70 0.26
CA LEU A 115 -13.45 24.37 0.70
C LEU A 115 -13.47 24.62 2.21
N VAL A 116 -12.98 23.67 3.02
CA VAL A 116 -12.89 23.81 4.49
C VAL A 116 -11.62 24.53 4.95
N LYS A 117 -10.85 25.13 4.03
CA LYS A 117 -9.58 25.84 4.30
C LYS A 117 -8.51 24.98 5.00
N GLN A 118 -8.52 23.66 4.78
CA GLN A 118 -7.55 22.70 5.31
C GLN A 118 -6.73 22.02 4.20
N LYS A 119 -6.17 22.83 3.28
CA LYS A 119 -5.42 22.36 2.09
C LYS A 119 -4.44 21.23 2.39
N ASN A 120 -3.61 21.38 3.42
CA ASN A 120 -2.53 20.43 3.70
C ASN A 120 -3.05 19.03 4.07
N PHE A 121 -4.19 18.94 4.76
CA PHE A 121 -4.84 17.67 5.05
C PHE A 121 -5.38 16.98 3.79
N GLY A 122 -5.86 17.76 2.81
CA GLY A 122 -6.26 17.23 1.51
C GLY A 122 -5.07 16.70 0.71
N VAL A 123 -3.99 17.49 0.63
CA VAL A 123 -2.77 17.16 -0.12
C VAL A 123 -2.09 15.90 0.45
N VAL A 124 -2.11 15.71 1.77
CA VAL A 124 -1.55 14.51 2.42
C VAL A 124 -2.52 13.33 2.39
N GLY A 125 -3.81 13.57 2.65
CA GLY A 125 -4.80 12.52 2.80
C GLY A 125 -5.14 11.81 1.48
N ALA A 126 -5.22 12.56 0.40
CA ALA A 126 -5.61 12.02 -0.91
C ALA A 126 -4.69 10.89 -1.41
N PRO A 127 -3.34 11.07 -1.50
CA PRO A 127 -2.47 10.00 -1.97
C PRO A 127 -2.42 8.78 -1.05
N ILE A 128 -2.58 8.99 0.27
CA ILE A 128 -2.56 7.90 1.25
C ILE A 128 -3.84 7.07 1.14
N PHE A 129 -4.99 7.74 1.09
CA PHE A 129 -6.28 7.11 0.83
C PHE A 129 -6.25 6.28 -0.46
N ALA A 130 -5.58 6.80 -1.49
CA ALA A 130 -5.48 6.15 -2.79
C ALA A 130 -4.36 5.09 -2.92
N GLY A 131 -3.44 4.96 -1.96
CA GLY A 131 -2.53 3.83 -1.96
C GLY A 131 -1.49 3.72 -0.86
N GLY A 132 -2.01 3.66 0.36
CA GLY A 132 -1.48 2.80 1.41
C GLY A 132 -0.01 3.05 1.75
N ASN A 133 0.73 1.96 1.95
CA ASN A 133 2.09 2.01 2.51
C ASN A 133 3.08 2.79 1.62
N ALA A 134 3.02 2.63 0.29
CA ALA A 134 4.00 3.23 -0.63
C ALA A 134 3.89 4.76 -0.67
N ALA A 135 2.69 5.31 -0.83
CA ALA A 135 2.48 6.76 -0.78
C ALA A 135 2.81 7.35 0.60
N THR A 136 2.48 6.61 1.67
CA THR A 136 2.78 7.04 3.04
C THR A 136 4.29 7.15 3.27
N LEU A 137 5.10 6.24 2.74
CA LEU A 137 6.57 6.33 2.83
C LEU A 137 7.12 7.59 2.15
N VAL A 138 6.63 7.88 0.94
CA VAL A 138 7.03 9.04 0.16
C VAL A 138 6.68 10.34 0.90
N LEU A 139 5.45 10.45 1.41
CA LEU A 139 4.96 11.64 2.11
C LEU A 139 5.58 11.80 3.50
N LEU A 140 5.72 10.74 4.29
CA LEU A 140 6.34 10.81 5.62
C LEU A 140 7.79 11.26 5.54
N ASN A 141 8.54 10.81 4.54
CA ASN A 141 9.90 11.28 4.31
C ASN A 141 9.92 12.81 4.09
N ALA A 142 9.08 13.30 3.18
CA ALA A 142 8.99 14.74 2.90
C ALA A 142 8.52 15.57 4.11
N MET A 143 7.54 15.09 4.88
CA MET A 143 7.02 15.78 6.05
C MET A 143 8.01 15.80 7.22
N ARG A 144 8.82 14.73 7.38
CA ARG A 144 9.93 14.70 8.37
C ARG A 144 10.96 15.75 8.05
N ALA A 145 11.38 15.87 6.79
CA ALA A 145 12.33 16.89 6.36
C ALA A 145 11.83 18.33 6.64
N LYS A 146 10.51 18.52 6.68
CA LYS A 146 9.86 19.82 6.95
C LYS A 146 9.35 19.98 8.39
N ASN A 147 9.61 19.03 9.30
CA ASN A 147 9.11 19.02 10.69
C ASN A 147 7.58 19.16 10.83
N MET A 148 6.80 18.61 9.90
CA MET A 148 5.33 18.73 9.86
C MET A 148 4.62 17.64 10.68
N GLN A 149 4.86 17.60 12.00
CA GLN A 149 4.45 16.50 12.86
C GLN A 149 2.94 16.21 12.86
N MET A 150 2.09 17.24 12.87
CA MET A 150 0.63 17.06 12.84
C MET A 150 0.15 16.33 11.57
N LEU A 151 0.76 16.63 10.42
CA LEU A 151 0.43 15.97 9.16
C LEU A 151 0.96 14.54 9.11
N SER A 152 2.11 14.27 9.74
CA SER A 152 2.62 12.90 9.90
C SER A 152 1.68 12.03 10.73
N THR A 153 1.17 12.54 11.86
CA THR A 153 0.16 11.83 12.66
C THR A 153 -1.13 11.62 11.86
N TYR A 154 -1.59 12.63 11.12
CA TYR A 154 -2.76 12.49 10.25
C TYR A 154 -2.54 11.45 9.13
N ALA A 155 -1.38 11.46 8.47
CA ALA A 155 -1.02 10.49 7.44
C ALA A 155 -1.09 9.05 7.95
N LEU A 156 -0.53 8.80 9.14
CA LEU A 156 -0.63 7.50 9.79
C LEU A 156 -2.08 7.14 10.12
N ALA A 157 -2.86 8.10 10.61
CA ALA A 157 -4.27 7.87 10.90
C ALA A 157 -5.05 7.47 9.63
N VAL A 158 -4.82 8.15 8.49
CA VAL A 158 -5.48 7.77 7.23
C VAL A 158 -5.06 6.36 6.82
N LEU A 159 -3.76 6.06 6.82
CA LEU A 159 -3.23 4.73 6.48
C LEU A 159 -3.85 3.61 7.33
N THR A 160 -3.99 3.85 8.63
CA THR A 160 -4.47 2.87 9.60
C THR A 160 -5.98 2.67 9.54
N PHE A 161 -6.76 3.73 9.33
CA PHE A 161 -8.23 3.64 9.39
C PHE A 161 -8.90 3.43 8.03
N GLN A 162 -8.21 3.66 6.90
CA GLN A 162 -8.82 3.50 5.57
C GLN A 162 -9.31 2.08 5.28
N ASN A 163 -8.61 1.05 5.78
CA ASN A 163 -8.99 -0.35 5.58
C ASN A 163 -10.34 -0.69 6.22
N ILE A 164 -10.66 -0.07 7.36
CA ILE A 164 -11.88 -0.32 8.14
C ILE A 164 -13.13 0.05 7.33
N ILE A 165 -13.03 1.06 6.45
CA ILE A 165 -14.13 1.48 5.57
C ILE A 165 -14.01 0.82 4.20
N GLY A 166 -12.78 0.70 3.70
CA GLY A 166 -12.46 0.13 2.40
C GLY A 166 -12.97 -1.29 2.19
N ILE A 167 -12.57 -2.18 3.11
CA ILE A 167 -12.82 -3.62 2.98
C ILE A 167 -14.32 -3.91 3.03
N PRO A 168 -15.12 -3.46 4.01
CA PRO A 168 -16.55 -3.79 4.06
C PRO A 168 -17.34 -3.36 2.83
N ILE A 169 -17.02 -2.19 2.26
CA ILE A 169 -17.70 -1.67 1.07
C ILE A 169 -17.36 -2.53 -0.15
N ALA A 170 -16.07 -2.86 -0.33
CA ALA A 170 -15.65 -3.74 -1.40
C ALA A 170 -16.24 -5.15 -1.24
N THR A 171 -16.23 -5.71 -0.03
CA THR A 171 -16.84 -7.02 0.29
C THR A 171 -18.31 -7.06 -0.07
N TYR A 172 -19.07 -6.04 0.32
CA TYR A 172 -20.49 -5.93 0.00
C TYR A 172 -20.73 -5.88 -1.51
N ALA A 173 -19.97 -5.05 -2.22
CA ALA A 173 -20.08 -4.91 -3.66
C ALA A 173 -19.73 -6.21 -4.39
N MET A 174 -18.61 -6.85 -4.03
CA MET A 174 -18.19 -8.13 -4.59
C MET A 174 -19.19 -9.26 -4.32
N ARG A 175 -19.78 -9.35 -3.12
CA ARG A 175 -20.82 -10.35 -2.83
C ARG A 175 -22.05 -10.16 -3.71
N ARG A 176 -22.50 -8.92 -3.89
CA ARG A 176 -23.63 -8.61 -4.77
C ARG A 176 -23.32 -8.94 -6.23
N GLU A 177 -22.09 -8.67 -6.66
CA GLU A 177 -21.60 -9.06 -7.98
C GLU A 177 -21.57 -10.58 -8.16
N ALA A 178 -21.08 -11.32 -7.17
CA ALA A 178 -21.05 -12.78 -7.20
C ALA A 178 -22.45 -13.38 -7.37
N HIS A 179 -23.44 -12.86 -6.62
CA HIS A 179 -24.84 -13.29 -6.79
C HIS A 179 -25.40 -12.98 -8.17
N ARG A 180 -25.09 -11.82 -8.74
CA ARG A 180 -25.49 -11.44 -10.11
C ARG A 180 -24.94 -12.43 -11.15
N LEU A 181 -23.64 -12.75 -11.05
CA LEU A 181 -22.97 -13.69 -11.96
C LEU A 181 -23.54 -15.11 -11.89
N LEU A 182 -23.96 -15.55 -10.70
CA LEU A 182 -24.61 -16.84 -10.52
C LEU A 182 -26.04 -16.88 -11.09
N GLN A 183 -26.75 -15.75 -11.11
CA GLN A 183 -28.12 -15.64 -11.63
C GLN A 183 -28.18 -15.47 -13.16
N ASP A 184 -27.31 -14.64 -13.75
CA ASP A 184 -27.35 -14.30 -15.18
C ASP A 184 -26.72 -15.37 -16.09
N GLY A 185 -26.15 -16.44 -15.53
CA GLY A 185 -25.56 -17.56 -16.28
C GLY A 185 -24.09 -17.35 -16.66
N LYS A 186 -23.39 -18.47 -16.82
CA LYS A 186 -21.91 -18.66 -16.83
C LYS A 186 -21.09 -17.93 -17.93
N SER A 187 -21.65 -16.97 -18.65
CA SER A 187 -21.01 -16.36 -19.83
C SER A 187 -19.81 -15.46 -19.48
N GLU A 188 -19.82 -14.75 -18.35
CA GLU A 188 -18.68 -13.91 -17.89
C GLU A 188 -17.64 -14.70 -17.05
N LEU A 189 -17.95 -15.94 -16.66
CA LEU A 189 -17.09 -16.79 -15.83
C LEU A 189 -16.02 -17.55 -16.62
N GLN A 190 -16.03 -17.46 -17.95
CA GLN A 190 -15.06 -18.11 -18.85
C GLN A 190 -13.92 -17.16 -19.28
N GLU A 191 -13.27 -16.47 -18.35
CA GLU A 191 -11.93 -15.93 -18.63
C GLU A 191 -10.90 -17.02 -18.37
N LYS A 192 -10.48 -17.73 -19.43
CA LYS A 192 -9.37 -18.69 -19.36
C LYS A 192 -8.09 -17.95 -18.94
N GLN A 193 -7.50 -18.38 -17.82
CA GLN A 193 -6.07 -18.16 -17.56
C GLN A 193 -5.30 -18.84 -18.69
N THR A 194 -4.58 -18.05 -19.48
CA THR A 194 -3.61 -18.58 -20.44
C THR A 194 -2.26 -18.46 -19.78
N GLU A 195 -1.54 -19.57 -19.66
CA GLU A 195 -0.17 -19.60 -19.16
C GLU A 195 0.68 -18.59 -19.95
N MET A 196 1.31 -17.68 -19.22
CA MET A 196 2.22 -16.71 -19.81
C MET A 196 3.45 -17.46 -20.34
N THR A 197 3.65 -17.43 -21.64
CA THR A 197 4.89 -17.90 -22.26
C THR A 197 6.03 -16.95 -21.85
N PRO A 198 7.15 -17.46 -21.30
CA PRO A 198 8.25 -16.63 -20.87
C PRO A 198 8.97 -16.06 -22.10
N HIS A 199 8.85 -14.76 -22.33
CA HIS A 199 9.63 -14.04 -23.33
C HIS A 199 11.01 -13.69 -22.75
N ARG A 200 12.10 -13.94 -23.50
CA ARG A 200 13.46 -13.56 -23.07
C ARG A 200 13.56 -12.05 -23.00
N ARG A 201 13.96 -11.52 -21.84
CA ARG A 201 14.15 -10.07 -21.62
C ARG A 201 15.59 -9.65 -21.97
N PRO A 202 15.82 -8.43 -22.49
CA PRO A 202 17.09 -8.03 -23.12
C PRO A 202 18.30 -7.94 -22.16
N LEU A 203 18.08 -7.67 -20.86
CA LEU A 203 19.10 -7.62 -19.80
C LEU A 203 18.98 -8.80 -18.81
N GLN A 204 18.33 -9.90 -19.23
CA GLN A 204 18.17 -11.07 -18.37
C GLN A 204 19.54 -11.71 -18.08
N LEU A 205 20.01 -11.52 -16.85
CA LEU A 205 21.24 -12.14 -16.35
C LEU A 205 21.05 -13.64 -16.16
N SER A 206 22.15 -14.41 -16.27
CA SER A 206 22.15 -15.86 -16.05
C SER A 206 21.65 -16.22 -14.64
N ALA A 207 21.00 -17.38 -14.51
CA ALA A 207 20.49 -17.91 -13.24
C ALA A 207 21.58 -18.07 -12.16
N LEU A 208 22.86 -18.11 -12.56
CA LEU A 208 24.02 -18.09 -11.65
C LEU A 208 24.09 -16.83 -10.78
N PHE A 209 23.42 -15.74 -11.18
CA PHE A 209 23.36 -14.46 -10.45
C PHE A 209 22.02 -14.25 -9.72
N ASP A 210 21.27 -15.30 -9.41
CA ASP A 210 20.00 -15.24 -8.65
C ASP A 210 20.21 -15.65 -7.18
N THR A 211 21.28 -15.15 -6.54
CA THR A 211 21.49 -15.35 -5.09
C THR A 211 20.84 -14.21 -4.29
N PRO A 212 20.41 -14.46 -3.03
CA PRO A 212 19.76 -13.45 -2.21
C PRO A 212 20.51 -12.11 -2.11
N ILE A 213 21.82 -12.16 -1.87
CA ILE A 213 22.64 -10.95 -1.73
C ILE A 213 22.84 -10.21 -3.06
N ILE A 214 22.94 -10.94 -4.17
CA ILE A 214 23.04 -10.33 -5.50
C ILE A 214 21.72 -9.63 -5.86
N ASN A 215 20.59 -10.22 -5.51
CA ASN A 215 19.28 -9.61 -5.71
C ASN A 215 19.10 -8.33 -4.88
N LEU A 216 19.56 -8.32 -3.62
CA LEU A 216 19.61 -7.09 -2.80
C LEU A 216 20.58 -6.06 -3.39
N ALA A 217 21.74 -6.48 -3.91
CA ALA A 217 22.69 -5.59 -4.56
C ALA A 217 22.10 -4.96 -5.82
N LYS A 218 21.37 -5.72 -6.66
CA LYS A 218 20.67 -5.19 -7.84
C LYS A 218 19.62 -4.14 -7.45
N LEU A 219 18.83 -4.40 -6.41
CA LEU A 219 17.89 -3.42 -5.86
C LEU A 219 18.62 -2.15 -5.38
N GLY A 220 19.70 -2.31 -4.62
CA GLY A 220 20.51 -1.20 -4.12
C GLY A 220 21.16 -0.38 -5.24
N LEU A 221 21.62 -1.01 -6.32
CA LEU A 221 22.17 -0.33 -7.49
C LEU A 221 21.12 0.53 -8.18
N VAL A 222 19.91 0.00 -8.41
CA VAL A 222 18.81 0.76 -9.04
C VAL A 222 18.33 1.88 -8.12
N ALA A 223 18.26 1.67 -6.81
CA ALA A 223 17.93 2.72 -5.84
C ALA A 223 19.00 3.83 -5.82
N SER A 224 20.29 3.47 -5.86
CA SER A 224 21.40 4.43 -5.92
C SER A 224 21.40 5.22 -7.22
N LEU A 225 21.11 4.56 -8.35
CA LEU A 225 20.93 5.22 -9.64
C LEU A 225 19.76 6.20 -9.58
N SER A 226 18.63 5.82 -8.97
CA SER A 226 17.45 6.68 -8.79
C SER A 226 17.78 7.95 -8.00
N TYR A 227 18.58 7.81 -6.93
CA TYR A 227 19.09 8.94 -6.17
C TYR A 227 20.00 9.84 -7.01
N GLY A 228 20.94 9.27 -7.78
CA GLY A 228 21.79 10.00 -8.70
C GLY A 228 21.01 10.77 -9.78
N VAL A 229 19.99 10.14 -10.38
CA VAL A 229 19.09 10.81 -11.34
C VAL A 229 18.34 11.94 -10.67
N SER A 230 17.83 11.76 -9.45
CA SER A 230 17.14 12.80 -8.69
C SER A 230 18.03 14.03 -8.49
N LEU A 231 19.31 13.83 -8.15
CA LEU A 231 20.29 14.91 -8.00
C LEU A 231 20.53 15.66 -9.32
N LEU A 232 20.64 14.95 -10.44
CA LEU A 232 20.86 15.54 -11.76
C LEU A 232 19.69 16.41 -12.22
N ILE A 233 18.45 16.06 -11.85
CA ILE A 233 17.25 16.86 -12.15
C ILE A 233 16.92 17.87 -11.04
N HIS A 234 17.88 18.21 -10.18
CA HIS A 234 17.74 19.14 -9.06
C HIS A 234 16.59 18.81 -8.09
N GLY A 235 16.29 17.53 -7.90
CA GLY A 235 15.22 17.07 -7.01
C GLY A 235 13.80 17.36 -7.50
N THR A 236 13.61 17.70 -8.79
CA THR A 236 12.28 17.98 -9.38
C THR A 236 11.29 16.81 -9.15
N ILE A 237 11.80 15.58 -9.19
CA ILE A 237 11.06 14.37 -8.82
C ILE A 237 11.73 13.75 -7.61
N ASN A 238 10.95 13.46 -6.57
CA ASN A 238 11.42 12.82 -5.35
C ASN A 238 12.13 11.49 -5.68
N TYR A 239 13.29 11.25 -5.09
CA TYR A 239 14.09 10.06 -5.37
C TYR A 239 13.34 8.73 -5.10
N LEU A 240 12.43 8.70 -4.13
CA LEU A 240 11.61 7.52 -3.82
C LEU A 240 10.62 7.20 -4.96
N VAL A 241 10.08 8.22 -5.62
CA VAL A 241 9.24 8.05 -6.82
C VAL A 241 10.11 7.53 -7.98
N LEU A 242 11.34 8.03 -8.12
CA LEU A 242 12.28 7.52 -9.11
C LEU A 242 12.69 6.06 -8.84
N CYS A 243 12.90 5.66 -7.57
CA CYS A 243 13.15 4.26 -7.21
C CYS A 243 12.06 3.34 -7.75
N PHE A 244 10.80 3.75 -7.60
CA PHE A 244 9.67 3.00 -8.12
C PHE A 244 9.64 2.96 -9.66
N ILE A 245 9.81 4.12 -10.32
CA ILE A 245 9.82 4.21 -11.80
C ILE A 245 10.96 3.36 -12.40
N LEU A 246 12.19 3.53 -11.90
CA LEU A 246 13.34 2.75 -12.36
C LEU A 246 13.19 1.28 -11.99
N GLY A 247 12.57 0.95 -10.86
CA GLY A 247 12.21 -0.43 -10.50
C GLY A 247 11.37 -1.11 -11.58
N ILE A 248 10.34 -0.43 -12.10
CA ILE A 248 9.52 -0.94 -13.22
C ILE A 248 10.38 -1.08 -14.49
N ILE A 249 11.15 -0.05 -14.85
CA ILE A 249 11.95 -0.06 -16.09
C ILE A 249 12.99 -1.19 -16.08
N PHE A 250 13.76 -1.32 -15.00
CA PHE A 250 14.80 -2.34 -14.89
C PHE A 250 14.22 -3.76 -14.71
N ASN A 251 12.98 -3.90 -14.22
CA ASN A 251 12.26 -5.18 -14.26
C ASN A 251 11.87 -5.57 -15.69
N GLN A 252 11.34 -4.63 -16.48
CA GLN A 252 10.96 -4.88 -17.86
C GLN A 252 12.15 -5.17 -18.76
N LEU A 253 13.29 -4.52 -18.50
CA LEU A 253 14.53 -4.85 -19.17
C LEU A 253 15.07 -6.23 -18.76
N GLY A 254 14.63 -6.81 -17.64
CA GLY A 254 15.06 -8.11 -17.15
C GLY A 254 16.28 -8.09 -16.23
N PHE A 255 16.80 -6.91 -15.88
CA PHE A 255 17.87 -6.77 -14.88
C PHE A 255 17.37 -7.12 -13.47
N LEU A 256 16.16 -6.66 -13.13
CA LEU A 256 15.45 -7.05 -11.92
C LEU A 256 14.47 -8.18 -12.23
N ASN A 257 14.55 -9.26 -11.46
CA ASN A 257 13.61 -10.37 -11.56
C ASN A 257 12.21 -9.95 -11.08
N ASP A 258 11.17 -10.63 -11.58
CA ASP A 258 9.81 -10.46 -11.05
C ASP A 258 9.79 -10.87 -9.57
N HIS A 259 9.14 -10.05 -8.73
CA HIS A 259 9.07 -10.27 -7.29
C HIS A 259 10.45 -10.50 -6.64
N ILE A 260 11.47 -9.77 -7.11
CA ILE A 260 12.88 -9.97 -6.71
C ILE A 260 13.10 -10.02 -5.18
N MET A 261 12.30 -9.27 -4.41
CA MET A 261 12.42 -9.22 -2.95
C MET A 261 12.08 -10.57 -2.30
N ASP A 262 11.09 -11.29 -2.83
CA ASP A 262 10.66 -12.59 -2.29
C ASP A 262 11.75 -13.66 -2.46
N LYS A 263 12.68 -13.44 -3.40
CA LYS A 263 13.85 -14.30 -3.63
C LYS A 263 15.02 -14.06 -2.66
N THR A 264 14.93 -13.07 -1.77
CA THR A 264 16.07 -12.66 -0.92
C THR A 264 16.08 -13.29 0.47
N ALA A 265 15.06 -14.11 0.81
CA ALA A 265 14.77 -14.58 2.18
C ALA A 265 14.68 -13.45 3.24
N SER A 266 14.76 -12.19 2.81
CA SER A 266 14.85 -10.99 3.66
C SER A 266 13.61 -10.11 3.55
N SER A 267 12.62 -10.52 2.74
CA SER A 267 11.38 -9.77 2.51
C SER A 267 10.63 -9.44 3.80
N GLY A 268 10.54 -10.41 4.72
CA GLY A 268 9.92 -10.21 6.04
C GLY A 268 10.66 -9.17 6.89
N MET A 269 12.00 -9.26 6.96
CA MET A 269 12.83 -8.30 7.71
C MET A 269 12.74 -6.88 7.11
N ILE A 270 12.79 -6.76 5.79
CA ILE A 270 12.69 -5.47 5.09
C ILE A 270 11.31 -4.85 5.31
N THR A 271 10.24 -5.65 5.20
CA THR A 271 8.87 -5.19 5.46
C THR A 271 8.70 -4.73 6.91
N PHE A 272 9.27 -5.46 7.87
CA PHE A 272 9.32 -5.07 9.28
C PHE A 272 9.99 -3.70 9.44
N LEU A 273 11.23 -3.54 8.95
CA LEU A 273 12.00 -2.30 9.12
C LEU A 273 11.26 -1.10 8.51
N VAL A 274 10.73 -1.26 7.29
CA VAL A 274 9.97 -0.21 6.60
C VAL A 274 8.68 0.14 7.35
N THR A 275 7.97 -0.85 7.89
CA THR A 275 6.74 -0.61 8.68
C THR A 275 7.04 0.15 9.96
N ILE A 276 8.12 -0.21 10.66
CA ILE A 276 8.55 0.53 11.85
C ILE A 276 8.98 1.95 11.49
N VAL A 277 9.67 2.16 10.37
CA VAL A 277 10.01 3.50 9.87
C VAL A 277 8.76 4.34 9.65
N ILE A 278 7.69 3.79 9.07
CA ILE A 278 6.41 4.50 8.91
C ILE A 278 5.90 4.96 10.28
N LEU A 279 5.90 4.04 11.24
CA LEU A 279 5.30 4.21 12.56
C LEU A 279 6.17 4.99 13.56
N ALA A 280 7.42 5.29 13.24
CA ALA A 280 8.34 6.01 14.14
C ALA A 280 7.79 7.36 14.63
N SER A 281 6.94 8.03 13.84
CA SER A 281 6.33 9.31 14.26
C SER A 281 5.30 9.18 15.41
N LEU A 282 4.88 7.96 15.74
CA LEU A 282 3.98 7.70 16.88
C LEU A 282 4.63 8.01 18.23
N ALA A 283 5.95 7.90 18.37
CA ALA A 283 6.65 8.19 19.63
C ALA A 283 6.38 9.62 20.14
N ASN A 284 6.17 10.55 19.21
CA ASN A 284 5.92 11.95 19.53
C ASN A 284 4.42 12.32 19.47
N THR A 285 3.53 11.37 19.19
CA THR A 285 2.09 11.61 19.04
C THR A 285 1.41 11.68 20.41
N THR A 286 0.73 12.80 20.70
CA THR A 286 -0.03 12.99 21.95
C THR A 286 -1.53 12.68 21.76
N PRO A 287 -2.28 12.37 22.83
CA PRO A 287 -3.74 12.22 22.75
C PRO A 287 -4.43 13.44 22.14
N GLN A 288 -3.94 14.65 22.43
CA GLN A 288 -4.44 15.91 21.89
C GLN A 288 -4.20 16.00 20.37
N THR A 289 -3.04 15.55 19.90
CA THR A 289 -2.73 15.48 18.46
C THR A 289 -3.68 14.51 17.76
N VAL A 290 -3.94 13.33 18.34
CA VAL A 290 -4.89 12.34 17.80
C VAL A 290 -6.29 12.94 17.70
N MET A 291 -6.76 13.62 18.75
CA MET A 291 -8.08 14.26 18.75
C MET A 291 -8.19 15.35 17.67
N SER A 292 -7.10 16.10 17.44
CA SER A 292 -7.06 17.18 16.46
C SER A 292 -7.14 16.68 15.02
N VAL A 293 -6.64 15.47 14.74
CA VAL A 293 -6.66 14.89 13.38
C VAL A 293 -7.88 14.02 13.11
N LEU A 294 -8.70 13.72 14.13
CA LEU A 294 -9.86 12.84 14.01
C LEU A 294 -10.91 13.39 13.03
N LEU A 295 -11.23 14.68 13.12
CA LEU A 295 -12.20 15.30 12.22
C LEU A 295 -11.68 15.34 10.77
N PRO A 296 -10.45 15.82 10.48
CA PRO A 296 -9.86 15.70 9.14
C PRO A 296 -9.82 14.27 8.60
N LEU A 297 -9.52 13.28 9.46
CA LEU A 297 -9.52 11.87 9.12
C LEU A 297 -10.89 11.42 8.64
N LEU A 298 -11.94 11.63 9.45
CA LEU A 298 -13.30 11.21 9.10
C LEU A 298 -13.77 11.86 7.81
N VAL A 299 -13.48 13.15 7.62
CA VAL A 299 -13.78 13.86 6.37
C VAL A 299 -13.05 13.19 5.20
N CYS A 300 -11.74 12.93 5.33
CA CYS A 300 -10.95 12.29 4.28
C CYS A 300 -11.51 10.91 3.90
N LEU A 301 -11.84 10.07 4.89
CA LEU A 301 -12.33 8.72 4.63
C LEU A 301 -13.73 8.74 3.97
N ILE A 302 -14.66 9.52 4.51
CA ILE A 302 -16.03 9.61 3.98
C ILE A 302 -16.01 10.21 2.57
N VAL A 303 -15.33 11.33 2.39
CA VAL A 303 -15.25 12.01 1.09
C VAL A 303 -14.49 11.17 0.07
N GLY A 304 -13.40 10.51 0.48
CA GLY A 304 -12.65 9.58 -0.37
C GLY A 304 -13.54 8.47 -0.88
N THR A 305 -14.26 7.79 0.01
CA THR A 305 -15.22 6.73 -0.35
C THR A 305 -16.32 7.24 -1.28
N ILE A 306 -16.91 8.41 -1.00
CA ILE A 306 -17.91 9.01 -1.88
C ILE A 306 -17.32 9.28 -3.28
N GLY A 307 -16.09 9.79 -3.35
CA GLY A 307 -15.39 10.05 -4.60
C GLY A 307 -15.16 8.77 -5.41
N VAL A 308 -14.79 7.67 -4.75
CA VAL A 308 -14.70 6.35 -5.40
C VAL A 308 -16.07 5.95 -5.93
N VAL A 309 -17.11 5.92 -5.10
CA VAL A 309 -18.45 5.43 -5.48
C VAL A 309 -19.03 6.21 -6.66
N ILE A 310 -18.95 7.55 -6.61
CA ILE A 310 -19.43 8.42 -7.69
C ILE A 310 -18.69 8.08 -8.99
N THR A 311 -17.37 8.03 -8.94
CA THR A 311 -16.55 7.81 -10.14
C THR A 311 -16.72 6.40 -10.69
N SER A 312 -16.80 5.40 -9.82
CA SER A 312 -17.10 4.00 -10.17
C SER A 312 -18.46 3.85 -10.85
N PHE A 313 -19.49 4.61 -10.46
CA PHE A 313 -20.79 4.56 -11.13
C PHE A 313 -20.73 5.13 -12.56
N PHE A 314 -19.95 6.19 -12.77
CA PHE A 314 -19.72 6.73 -14.11
C PHE A 314 -18.92 5.76 -14.98
N THR A 315 -17.84 5.17 -14.45
CA THR A 315 -16.98 4.25 -15.20
C THR A 315 -17.64 2.90 -15.47
N ALA A 316 -18.50 2.41 -14.57
CA ALA A 316 -19.32 1.21 -14.80
C ALA A 316 -20.11 1.32 -16.11
N LYS A 317 -20.79 2.46 -16.31
CA LYS A 317 -21.57 2.71 -17.53
C LYS A 317 -20.69 2.86 -18.77
N LEU A 318 -19.51 3.47 -18.62
CA LEU A 318 -18.60 3.70 -19.75
C LEU A 318 -17.96 2.39 -20.28
N PHE A 319 -17.62 1.46 -19.38
CA PHE A 319 -16.88 0.24 -19.74
C PHE A 319 -17.74 -1.02 -19.83
N ASN A 320 -19.07 -0.89 -19.63
CA ASN A 320 -20.03 -1.99 -19.55
C ASN A 320 -19.63 -3.04 -18.50
N VAL A 321 -19.27 -2.57 -17.32
CA VAL A 321 -19.00 -3.39 -16.12
C VAL A 321 -20.10 -3.09 -15.10
N SER A 322 -20.45 -4.05 -14.25
CA SER A 322 -21.44 -3.79 -13.20
C SER A 322 -20.97 -2.67 -12.26
N ARG A 323 -21.95 -1.99 -11.64
CA ARG A 323 -21.66 -0.90 -10.72
C ARG A 323 -20.96 -1.43 -9.47
N GLU A 324 -21.38 -2.60 -9.03
CA GLU A 324 -20.85 -3.35 -7.92
C GLU A 324 -19.37 -3.69 -8.16
N MET A 325 -19.05 -4.26 -9.32
CA MET A 325 -17.67 -4.57 -9.66
C MET A 325 -16.83 -3.30 -9.81
N ALA A 326 -17.33 -2.25 -10.46
CA ALA A 326 -16.60 -0.99 -10.58
C ALA A 326 -16.31 -0.33 -9.21
N VAL A 327 -17.24 -0.43 -8.25
CA VAL A 327 -17.03 0.03 -6.88
C VAL A 327 -15.98 -0.83 -6.18
N ALA A 328 -16.07 -2.16 -6.28
CA ALA A 328 -15.07 -3.06 -5.70
C ALA A 328 -13.65 -2.76 -6.22
N LEU A 329 -13.51 -2.59 -7.53
CA LEU A 329 -12.25 -2.24 -8.20
C LEU A 329 -11.73 -0.85 -7.81
N GLY A 330 -12.63 0.13 -7.63
CA GLY A 330 -12.23 1.46 -7.17
C GLY A 330 -11.77 1.47 -5.71
N MET A 331 -12.45 0.70 -4.85
CA MET A 331 -12.16 0.65 -3.41
C MET A 331 -10.84 -0.05 -3.09
N THR A 332 -10.25 -0.82 -4.02
CA THR A 332 -8.90 -1.38 -3.83
C THR A 332 -7.84 -0.31 -3.63
N CYS A 333 -8.11 0.95 -3.93
CA CYS A 333 -7.17 2.04 -3.59
C CYS A 333 -6.88 2.15 -2.08
N THR A 334 -7.80 1.66 -1.25
CA THR A 334 -7.62 1.63 0.21
C THR A 334 -6.89 0.41 0.73
N PHE A 335 -6.90 -0.73 0.03
CA PHE A 335 -6.27 -1.99 0.48
C PHE A 335 -5.65 -2.78 -0.68
N GLY A 336 -4.47 -3.35 -0.44
CA GLY A 336 -3.69 -4.08 -1.45
C GLY A 336 -3.64 -5.59 -1.22
N PHE A 337 -2.67 -6.22 -1.88
CA PHE A 337 -2.29 -7.60 -1.59
C PHE A 337 -1.71 -7.71 -0.16
N PRO A 338 -1.98 -8.78 0.62
CA PRO A 338 -2.75 -9.99 0.28
C PRO A 338 -4.27 -9.87 0.47
N THR A 339 -4.78 -8.76 1.02
CA THR A 339 -6.21 -8.57 1.31
C THR A 339 -7.08 -8.73 0.07
N THR A 340 -6.64 -8.24 -1.09
CA THR A 340 -7.35 -8.43 -2.38
C THR A 340 -7.50 -9.91 -2.77
N MET A 341 -6.50 -10.74 -2.48
CA MET A 341 -6.52 -12.18 -2.72
C MET A 341 -7.45 -12.89 -1.73
N ILE A 342 -7.25 -12.66 -0.43
CA ILE A 342 -8.04 -13.27 0.65
C ILE A 342 -9.53 -12.97 0.43
N LEU A 343 -9.87 -11.71 0.15
CA LEU A 343 -11.25 -11.31 -0.05
C LEU A 343 -11.88 -11.98 -1.28
N SER A 344 -11.12 -12.11 -2.38
CA SER A 344 -11.60 -12.80 -3.58
C SER A 344 -11.90 -14.27 -3.30
N GLN A 345 -11.03 -14.93 -2.54
CA GLN A 345 -11.16 -16.34 -2.17
C GLN A 345 -12.30 -16.57 -1.18
N GLU A 346 -12.41 -15.74 -0.13
CA GLU A 346 -13.48 -15.84 0.86
C GLU A 346 -14.86 -15.61 0.22
N ILE A 347 -14.98 -14.66 -0.71
CA ILE A 347 -16.26 -14.41 -1.40
C ILE A 347 -16.61 -15.55 -2.35
N ALA A 348 -15.63 -16.07 -3.10
CA ALA A 348 -15.84 -17.23 -3.96
C ALA A 348 -16.31 -18.45 -3.15
N ALA A 349 -15.62 -18.77 -2.05
CA ALA A 349 -15.93 -19.88 -1.17
C ALA A 349 -17.28 -19.73 -0.44
N SER A 350 -17.62 -18.52 0.01
CA SER A 350 -18.86 -18.27 0.77
C SER A 350 -20.10 -18.10 -0.10
N THR A 351 -19.95 -17.77 -1.39
CA THR A 351 -21.08 -17.49 -2.29
C THR A 351 -21.37 -18.64 -3.26
N GLY A 352 -20.35 -19.37 -3.72
CA GLY A 352 -20.53 -20.52 -4.60
C GLY A 352 -21.08 -21.73 -3.85
N GLN A 353 -22.13 -22.36 -4.40
CA GLN A 353 -22.78 -23.53 -3.78
C GLN A 353 -22.10 -24.85 -4.19
N THR A 354 -21.41 -24.86 -5.33
CA THR A 354 -20.64 -26.00 -5.83
C THR A 354 -19.18 -25.63 -6.03
N GLU A 355 -18.26 -26.61 -5.99
CA GLU A 355 -16.84 -26.39 -6.29
C GLU A 355 -16.63 -25.71 -7.66
N THR A 356 -17.48 -26.04 -8.64
CA THR A 356 -17.42 -25.42 -9.97
C THR A 356 -17.78 -23.94 -9.96
N GLU A 357 -18.74 -23.53 -9.14
CA GLU A 357 -19.13 -22.13 -8.97
C GLU A 357 -18.08 -21.36 -8.17
N GLN A 358 -17.54 -21.97 -7.11
CA GLN A 358 -16.47 -21.37 -6.31
C GLN A 358 -15.24 -21.09 -7.17
N ALA A 359 -14.77 -22.09 -7.92
CA ALA A 359 -13.63 -21.93 -8.83
C ALA A 359 -13.90 -20.89 -9.93
N ALA A 360 -15.13 -20.83 -10.45
CA ALA A 360 -15.51 -19.86 -11.46
C ALA A 360 -15.48 -18.41 -10.91
N LEU A 361 -16.03 -18.19 -9.71
CA LEU A 361 -16.01 -16.88 -9.04
C LEU A 361 -14.57 -16.47 -8.69
N GLU A 362 -13.76 -17.40 -8.19
CA GLU A 362 -12.35 -17.12 -7.88
C GLU A 362 -11.58 -16.71 -9.14
N ASN A 363 -11.71 -17.47 -10.23
CA ASN A 363 -11.10 -17.14 -11.52
C ASN A 363 -11.55 -15.78 -12.08
N TYR A 364 -12.77 -15.35 -11.75
CA TYR A 364 -13.29 -14.04 -12.14
C TYR A 364 -12.71 -12.91 -11.29
N PHE A 365 -12.78 -13.02 -9.95
CA PHE A 365 -12.41 -11.95 -9.02
C PHE A 365 -10.90 -11.80 -8.84
N LEU A 366 -10.20 -12.91 -8.63
CA LEU A 366 -8.79 -12.93 -8.24
C LEU A 366 -7.90 -12.08 -9.18
N PRO A 367 -7.88 -12.31 -10.51
CA PRO A 367 -7.03 -11.51 -11.40
C PRO A 367 -7.42 -10.02 -11.43
N LYS A 368 -8.72 -9.71 -11.34
CA LYS A 368 -9.23 -8.33 -11.41
C LYS A 368 -8.89 -7.54 -10.15
N MET A 369 -9.13 -8.13 -8.98
CA MET A 369 -8.87 -7.50 -7.68
C MET A 369 -7.37 -7.32 -7.42
N ILE A 370 -6.55 -8.33 -7.76
CA ILE A 370 -5.08 -8.21 -7.65
C ILE A 370 -4.57 -7.11 -8.58
N THR A 371 -5.03 -7.09 -9.83
CA THR A 371 -4.62 -6.07 -10.80
C THR A 371 -5.02 -4.66 -10.36
N ALA A 372 -6.28 -4.46 -9.94
CA ALA A 372 -6.77 -3.17 -9.47
C ALA A 372 -6.02 -2.69 -8.22
N GLY A 373 -5.83 -3.56 -7.22
CA GLY A 373 -5.09 -3.23 -6.00
C GLY A 373 -3.63 -2.87 -6.30
N LEU A 374 -2.97 -3.65 -7.15
CA LEU A 374 -1.59 -3.39 -7.56
C LEU A 374 -1.45 -2.02 -8.24
N VAL A 375 -2.35 -1.67 -9.16
CA VAL A 375 -2.29 -0.38 -9.86
C VAL A 375 -2.61 0.79 -8.95
N THR A 376 -3.67 0.68 -8.15
CA THR A 376 -4.10 1.80 -7.29
C THR A 376 -3.11 2.03 -6.16
N VAL A 377 -2.80 0.99 -5.39
CA VAL A 377 -1.95 1.08 -4.20
C VAL A 377 -0.50 1.39 -4.52
N THR A 378 -0.03 1.03 -5.72
CA THR A 378 1.38 1.20 -6.08
C THR A 378 1.60 2.29 -7.11
N LEU A 379 0.92 2.26 -8.27
CA LEU A 379 1.16 3.25 -9.33
C LEU A 379 0.52 4.58 -8.96
N VAL A 380 -0.80 4.64 -8.85
CA VAL A 380 -1.54 5.91 -8.69
C VAL A 380 -1.04 6.67 -7.46
N SER A 381 -0.88 5.97 -6.35
CA SER A 381 -0.52 6.55 -5.06
C SER A 381 0.88 7.17 -5.04
N VAL A 382 1.89 6.50 -5.59
CA VAL A 382 3.27 6.98 -5.59
C VAL A 382 3.41 8.20 -6.50
N PHE A 383 2.74 8.20 -7.65
CA PHE A 383 2.72 9.37 -8.54
C PHE A 383 1.97 10.55 -7.90
N PHE A 384 0.80 10.31 -7.30
CA PHE A 384 0.06 11.35 -6.57
C PHE A 384 0.84 11.89 -5.37
N ALA A 385 1.52 11.02 -4.61
CA ALA A 385 2.37 11.43 -3.50
C ALA A 385 3.54 12.30 -3.98
N GLY A 386 4.18 11.91 -5.09
CA GLY A 386 5.22 12.70 -5.73
C GLY A 386 4.74 14.11 -6.11
N PHE A 387 3.54 14.22 -6.68
CA PHE A 387 2.93 15.51 -6.98
C PHE A 387 2.59 16.30 -5.72
N ALA A 388 1.96 15.65 -4.74
CA ALA A 388 1.52 16.26 -3.48
C ALA A 388 2.68 16.90 -2.70
N ILE A 389 3.87 16.31 -2.72
CA ILE A 389 5.07 16.88 -2.07
C ILE A 389 5.37 18.30 -2.56
N ASN A 390 5.14 18.59 -3.85
CA ASN A 390 5.42 19.91 -4.41
C ASN A 390 4.42 20.99 -3.95
N TYR A 391 3.31 20.60 -3.30
CA TYR A 391 2.28 21.51 -2.79
C TYR A 391 2.26 21.62 -1.25
N LEU A 392 3.07 20.80 -0.58
CA LEU A 392 3.50 20.95 0.82
C LEU A 392 4.75 21.82 0.87
#